data_AF-A0A645I6W1-F1
#
_entry.id   AF-A0A645I6W1-F1
#
_cell.length_a   1.000
_cell.length_b   1.000
_cell.length_c   1.000
_cell.angle_alpha   90.00
_cell.angle_beta   90.00
_cell.angle_gamma   90.00
#
_symmetry.space_group_name_H-M   'P 1'
#
loop_
_entity.id
_entity.type
_entity.pdbx_description
1 polymer ?
#
loop_
_entity_poly.entity_id
_entity_poly.type
_entity_poly.pdbx_seq_one_letter_code
_entity_poly.pdbx_strand_id
1 'polypeptide(L)' 'MEPTGPFEDDPNLTDKKFPGNPTRSYRTQHPLRVVGEVHDWQGHSPDVLQKMWDHLDELKRLGIEAIND' A
#
# COMPACT_ATOMS: atom_id res chain seq x y z
N MET A 1 6.64 -4.63 12.81
CA MET A 1 6.98 -3.22 13.09
C MET A 1 6.12 -2.74 14.25
N GLU A 2 6.59 -1.77 15.02
CA GLU A 2 5.83 -1.11 16.09
C GLU A 2 5.81 0.41 15.86
N PRO A 3 4.63 1.07 15.84
CA PRO A 3 4.54 2.53 15.74
C PRO A 3 5.07 3.22 16.99
N THR A 4 5.87 4.28 16.83
CA THR A 4 6.30 5.11 17.97
C THR A 4 5.38 6.31 18.21
N GLY A 5 4.28 6.42 17.47
CA GLY A 5 3.32 7.51 17.53
C GLY A 5 2.02 7.13 16.81
N PRO A 6 1.07 8.07 16.71
CA PRO A 6 -0.18 7.86 16.01
C PRO A 6 0.04 7.45 14.54
N PHE A 7 -0.90 6.69 14.01
CA PHE A 7 -1.00 6.35 12.60
C PHE A 7 -2.45 6.53 12.16
N GLU A 8 -2.64 6.70 10.86
CA GLU A 8 -3.95 6.89 10.24
C GLU A 8 -4.14 5.94 9.06
N ASP A 9 -5.39 5.77 8.63
CA ASP A 9 -5.73 5.02 7.43
C ASP A 9 -5.04 5.62 6.20
N ASP A 10 -4.53 4.76 5.32
CA ASP A 10 -3.87 5.21 4.08
C ASP A 10 -4.93 5.79 3.12
N PRO A 11 -4.86 7.09 2.78
CA PRO A 11 -5.81 7.72 1.89
C PRO A 11 -5.67 7.25 0.44
N ASN A 12 -4.61 6.54 0.06
CA ASN A 12 -4.49 5.96 -1.28
C ASN A 12 -5.40 4.74 -1.48
N LEU A 13 -5.81 4.08 -0.40
CA LEU A 13 -6.50 2.79 -0.43
C LEU A 13 -7.84 2.80 0.32
N THR A 14 -8.00 3.69 1.30
CA THR A 14 -9.22 3.81 2.11
C THR A 14 -10.30 4.59 1.37
N ASP A 15 -11.51 4.02 1.30
CA ASP A 15 -12.68 4.61 0.63
C ASP A 15 -12.41 5.01 -0.84
N LYS A 16 -11.52 4.28 -1.53
CA LYS A 16 -11.25 4.49 -2.97
C LYS A 16 -12.06 3.56 -3.85
N LYS A 17 -11.66 2.30 -3.93
CA LYS A 17 -12.35 1.28 -4.74
C LYS A 17 -13.45 0.56 -3.95
N PHE A 18 -13.26 0.44 -2.64
CA PHE A 18 -14.14 -0.27 -1.72
C PHE A 18 -14.38 0.60 -0.48
N PRO A 19 -15.53 0.46 0.20
CA PRO A 19 -15.81 1.20 1.43
C PRO A 19 -14.90 0.74 2.58
N GLY A 20 -14.43 1.69 3.37
CA GLY A 20 -13.51 1.52 4.48
C GLY A 20 -12.08 1.17 4.05
N ASN A 21 -11.35 0.51 4.97
CA ASN A 21 -9.95 0.11 4.79
C ASN A 21 -9.80 -1.43 4.79
N PRO A 22 -10.27 -2.14 3.73
CA PRO A 22 -10.26 -3.61 3.72
C PRO A 22 -8.86 -4.21 3.67
N THR A 23 -7.89 -3.49 3.08
CA THR A 23 -6.48 -3.91 3.01
C THR A 23 -5.72 -3.63 4.29
N ARG A 24 -6.33 -2.92 5.26
CA ARG A 24 -5.72 -2.50 6.52
C ARG A 24 -4.39 -1.79 6.29
N SER A 25 -4.41 -0.83 5.36
CA SER A 25 -3.26 -0.04 4.97
C SER A 25 -3.24 1.26 5.77
N TYR A 26 -2.08 1.60 6.33
CA TYR A 26 -1.92 2.72 7.25
C TYR A 26 -0.66 3.52 6.92
N ARG A 27 -0.63 4.79 7.33
CA ARG A 27 0.56 5.65 7.26
C ARG A 27 0.79 6.41 8.57
N THR A 28 2.04 6.81 8.80
CA THR A 28 2.43 7.65 9.93
C THR A 28 3.59 8.57 9.54
N GLN A 29 3.62 9.78 10.11
CA GLN A 29 4.78 10.68 10.03
C GLN A 29 5.81 10.39 11.14
N HIS A 30 5.47 9.55 12.10
CA HIS A 30 6.36 9.16 13.18
C HIS A 30 7.24 7.98 12.76
N PRO A 31 8.46 7.86 13.32
CA PRO A 31 9.31 6.71 13.09
C PRO A 31 8.62 5.38 13.42
N LEU A 32 9.08 4.31 12.79
CA LEU A 32 8.67 2.94 13.11
C LEU A 32 9.86 2.18 13.71
N ARG A 33 9.60 1.39 14.75
CA ARG A 33 10.59 0.45 15.29
C ARG A 33 10.47 -0.90 14.59
N VAL A 34 11.59 -1.38 14.04
CA VAL A 34 11.69 -2.75 13.52
C VAL A 34 11.79 -3.72 14.70
N VAL A 35 10.88 -4.69 14.76
CA VAL A 35 10.78 -5.67 15.87
C VAL A 35 10.92 -7.12 15.42
N GLY A 36 11.00 -7.35 14.10
CA GLY A 36 11.10 -8.68 13.51
C GLY A 36 10.94 -8.62 12.00
N GLU A 37 11.16 -9.78 11.37
CA GLU A 37 11.08 -10.01 9.93
C GLU A 37 10.14 -11.19 9.66
N VAL A 38 9.46 -11.18 8.51
CA VAL A 38 8.64 -12.30 8.05
C VAL A 38 9.43 -13.04 6.97
N HIS A 39 9.93 -14.23 7.27
CA HIS A 39 10.77 -15.00 6.33
C HIS A 39 9.95 -15.84 5.34
N ASP A 40 8.79 -16.35 5.74
CA ASP A 40 8.01 -17.33 4.95
C ASP A 40 6.89 -16.67 4.12
N TRP A 41 7.12 -15.46 3.62
CA TRP A 41 6.14 -14.77 2.78
C TRP A 41 6.18 -15.30 1.35
N GLN A 42 5.06 -15.86 0.88
CA GLN A 42 4.89 -16.22 -0.52
C GLN A 42 4.41 -15.01 -1.32
N GLY A 43 5.26 -14.53 -2.23
CA GLY A 43 4.90 -13.46 -3.17
C GLY A 43 3.82 -13.89 -4.18
N HIS A 44 3.22 -12.90 -4.84
CA HIS A 44 2.29 -13.13 -5.95
C HIS A 44 2.98 -13.84 -7.13
N SER A 45 2.20 -14.51 -7.97
CA SER A 45 2.74 -15.12 -9.20
C SER A 45 3.23 -14.06 -10.18
N PRO A 46 4.20 -14.39 -11.06
CA PRO A 46 4.72 -13.45 -12.05
C PRO A 46 3.64 -12.83 -12.93
N ASP A 47 2.63 -13.61 -13.37
CA ASP A 47 1.54 -13.11 -14.21
C ASP A 47 0.65 -12.08 -13.49
N VAL A 48 0.46 -12.23 -12.18
CA VAL A 48 -0.30 -11.27 -11.37
C VAL A 48 0.50 -9.98 -11.21
N LEU A 49 1.80 -10.08 -10.94
CA LEU A 49 2.69 -8.93 -10.86
C LEU A 49 2.74 -8.16 -12.18
N GLN A 50 2.84 -8.85 -13.31
CA GLN A 50 2.84 -8.22 -14.63
C GLN A 50 1.57 -7.43 -14.88
N LYS A 51 0.40 -8.01 -14.58
CA LYS A 51 -0.89 -7.31 -14.70
C LYS A 51 -0.96 -6.06 -13.82
N MET A 52 -0.41 -6.12 -12.61
CA MET A 52 -0.36 -4.96 -11.72
C MET A 52 0.52 -3.85 -12.30
N TRP A 53 1.71 -4.18 -12.82
CA TRP A 53 2.60 -3.20 -13.44
C TRP A 53 2.00 -2.57 -14.70
N ASP A 54 1.42 -3.38 -15.59
CA ASP A 54 0.77 -2.89 -16.82
C ASP A 54 -0.36 -1.89 -16.50
N HIS A 55 -1.11 -2.16 -15.43
CA HIS A 55 -2.18 -1.28 -14.97
C HIS A 55 -1.65 0.02 -14.37
N LEU A 56 -0.57 -0.02 -13.58
CA LEU A 56 0.07 1.20 -13.05
C LEU A 56 0.60 2.08 -14.19
N ASP A 57 1.20 1.47 -15.22
CA ASP A 57 1.66 2.20 -16.41
C ASP A 57 0.51 2.83 -17.19
N GLU A 58 -0.64 2.17 -17.27
CA GLU A 58 -1.85 2.74 -17.85
C GLU A 58 -2.36 3.95 -17.05
N LEU A 59 -2.48 3.82 -15.73
CA LEU A 59 -2.90 4.92 -14.86
C LEU A 59 -1.97 6.13 -15.01
N LYS A 60 -0.66 5.89 -15.09
CA LYS A 60 0.33 6.94 -15.35
C LYS A 60 0.13 7.62 -16.71
N ARG A 61 -0.13 6.86 -17.77
CA ARG A 61 -0.45 7.43 -19.11
C ARG A 61 -1.73 8.27 -19.09
N LEU A 62 -2.68 7.94 -18.21
CA LEU A 62 -3.91 8.70 -18.00
C LEU A 62 -3.75 9.90 -17.05
N GLY A 63 -2.56 10.11 -16.47
CA GLY A 63 -2.30 11.17 -15.51
C GLY A 63 -2.93 10.94 -14.14
N ILE A 64 -3.29 9.69 -13.81
CA ILE A 64 -3.86 9.30 -12.53
C ILE A 64 -2.72 8.79 -11.65
N GLU A 65 -2.36 9.56 -10.62
CA GLU A 65 -1.33 9.19 -9.65
C GLU A 65 -1.93 9.07 -8.25
N ALA A 66 -1.51 8.02 -7.52
CA ALA A 66 -1.91 7.78 -6.14
C ALA A 66 -0.88 8.39 -5.15
N ILE A 67 -0.41 9.61 -5.41
CA ILE A 67 0.51 10.31 -4.50
C ILE A 67 -0.32 11.33 -3.71
N ASN A 68 -0.69 10.94 -2.50
CA ASN A 68 -1.20 11.85 -1.47
C ASN A 68 -0.04 12.20 -0.52
N ASP A 69 0.08 13.48 -0.11
CA ASP A 69 1.13 14.03 0.76
C ASP A 69 1.28 13.33 2.12
#